data_AF-A0A4V1IVR0-F1
#
_entry.id   AF-A0A4V1IVR0-F1
#
_cell.length_a   1.000
_cell.length_b   1.000
_cell.length_c   1.000
_cell.angle_alpha   90.00
_cell.angle_beta   90.00
_cell.angle_gamma   90.00
#
_symmetry.space_group_name_H-M   'P 1'
#
loop_
_entity.id
_entity.type
_entity.pdbx_description
1 polymer ?
#
loop_
_entity_poly.entity_id
_entity_poly.type
_entity_poly.pdbx_seq_one_letter_code
_entity_poly.pdbx_strand_id
1 'polypeptide(L)'
;MHSALLFRTTLAIFAGLSLAGSLTNALSVPPITASQLMPMMQLATGMVEMRQTPVSLSTVKAFLDDRSNHHVQTIPYFAFYQPEGTQPVYRKDDKGRTIEINFLDAGKNAVRKLDVKWIADTNKISNAAIGDAPFKSHPDTSVSTDFKGSSGGPRRYVIATAHGLTKIKTEHASDYTNMIVKVSPSQMNFALEKILPWDGTSLPLTPGPKVAGA
;
A
#
# COMPACT_ATOMS: atom_id res chain seq x y z
N MET A 1 50.93 10.93 -58.97
CA MET A 1 51.40 11.77 -57.85
C MET A 1 50.18 12.01 -56.96
N HIS A 2 50.00 11.23 -55.88
CA HIS A 2 50.39 11.58 -54.49
C HIS A 2 49.68 12.89 -54.05
N SER A 3 48.85 12.97 -53.01
CA SER A 3 48.73 12.16 -51.79
C SER A 3 47.34 12.32 -51.14
N ALA A 4 46.97 11.31 -50.36
CA ALA A 4 45.83 11.27 -49.45
C ALA A 4 45.99 12.24 -48.26
N LEU A 5 44.87 12.59 -47.62
CA LEU A 5 44.77 12.73 -46.15
C LEU A 5 43.29 12.73 -45.74
N LEU A 6 42.86 11.58 -45.18
CA LEU A 6 41.62 11.41 -44.45
C LEU A 6 41.85 11.89 -43.02
N PHE A 7 41.05 12.85 -42.54
CA PHE A 7 40.88 13.08 -41.11
C PHE A 7 39.44 12.72 -40.72
N ARG A 8 39.31 11.59 -40.03
CA ARG A 8 38.14 11.24 -39.22
C ARG A 8 38.28 11.93 -37.88
N THR A 9 37.26 12.66 -37.46
CA THR A 9 37.10 13.11 -36.07
C THR A 9 35.67 12.80 -35.61
N THR A 10 35.49 11.61 -35.06
CA THR A 10 34.35 11.25 -34.21
C THR A 10 34.54 11.89 -32.85
N LEU A 11 33.76 12.93 -32.54
CA LEU A 11 33.65 13.47 -31.19
C LEU A 11 32.51 12.75 -30.47
N ALA A 12 32.84 11.73 -29.68
CA ALA A 12 31.90 11.12 -28.73
C ALA A 12 31.96 11.91 -27.43
N ILE A 13 31.00 12.81 -27.21
CA ILE A 13 30.82 13.48 -25.92
C ILE A 13 30.01 12.54 -25.04
N PHE A 14 30.70 11.71 -24.25
CA PHE A 14 30.10 11.09 -23.07
C PHE A 14 29.99 12.15 -21.97
N ALA A 15 28.84 12.82 -21.92
CA ALA A 15 28.44 13.56 -20.73
C ALA A 15 28.09 12.54 -19.64
N GLY A 16 29.08 12.16 -18.84
CA GLY A 16 28.85 11.46 -17.59
C GLY A 16 28.11 12.40 -16.64
N LEU A 17 26.78 12.26 -16.57
CA LEU A 17 26.03 12.77 -15.42
C LEU A 17 26.44 11.93 -14.22
N SER A 18 27.38 12.46 -13.42
CA SER A 18 27.56 12.02 -12.06
C SER A 18 26.31 12.39 -11.26
N LEU A 19 25.39 11.43 -11.10
CA LEU A 19 24.42 11.49 -10.00
C LEU A 19 25.19 11.26 -8.68
N ALA A 20 25.93 12.28 -8.23
CA ALA A 20 26.25 12.44 -6.82
C ALA A 20 24.99 13.01 -6.13
N GLY A 21 23.92 12.21 -6.14
CA GLY A 21 22.69 12.49 -5.40
C GLY A 21 22.89 12.05 -3.96
N SER A 22 23.04 13.02 -3.07
CA SER A 22 23.08 12.85 -1.63
C SER A 22 21.96 11.91 -1.14
N LEU A 23 22.32 10.70 -0.69
CA LEU A 23 21.45 9.77 0.03
C LEU A 23 21.37 10.08 1.54
N THR A 24 21.69 11.31 1.97
CA THR A 24 21.56 11.70 3.38
C THR A 24 20.22 12.37 3.61
N ASN A 25 19.18 11.54 3.61
CA ASN A 25 18.00 11.66 4.47
C ASN A 25 17.12 10.43 4.19
N ALA A 26 17.67 9.26 4.50
CA ALA A 26 16.81 8.13 4.84
C ALA A 26 16.02 8.57 6.08
N LEU A 27 14.83 9.12 5.86
CA LEU A 27 13.83 9.40 6.89
C LEU A 27 13.74 8.14 7.74
N SER A 28 14.32 8.20 8.94
CA SER A 28 14.37 7.06 9.85
C SER A 28 12.93 6.66 10.14
N VAL A 29 12.49 5.54 9.55
CA VAL A 29 11.23 4.91 9.93
C VAL A 29 11.34 4.62 11.43
N PRO A 30 10.44 5.15 12.26
CA PRO A 30 10.52 4.93 13.69
C PRO A 30 10.38 3.43 13.99
N PRO A 31 10.99 2.91 15.06
CA PRO A 31 10.85 1.50 15.41
C PRO A 31 9.39 1.17 15.70
N ILE A 32 8.85 0.22 14.95
CA ILE A 32 7.45 -0.23 15.03
C ILE A 32 7.36 -1.41 15.98
N THR A 33 6.33 -1.38 16.82
CA THR A 33 5.97 -2.47 17.72
C THR A 33 4.60 -3.02 17.33
N ALA A 34 4.40 -4.31 17.61
CA ALA A 34 3.13 -4.98 17.39
C ALA A 34 2.76 -5.77 18.64
N SER A 35 1.49 -5.64 19.05
CA SER A 35 0.92 -6.37 20.17
C SER A 35 -0.38 -7.02 19.74
N GLN A 36 -0.58 -8.30 20.08
CA GLN A 36 -1.86 -8.96 19.95
C GLN A 36 -2.78 -8.53 21.10
N LEU A 37 -4.02 -8.20 20.76
CA LEU A 37 -5.04 -7.77 21.71
C LEU A 37 -6.02 -8.92 21.95
N MET A 38 -6.05 -9.42 23.18
CA MET A 38 -6.95 -10.50 23.60
C MET A 38 -7.94 -10.00 24.65
N PRO A 39 -9.26 -10.24 24.47
CA PRO A 39 -10.21 -9.96 25.54
C PRO A 39 -9.96 -10.91 26.71
N MET A 40 -9.84 -10.37 27.91
CA MET A 40 -9.67 -11.11 29.14
C MET A 40 -10.74 -10.65 30.13
N MET A 41 -11.46 -11.60 30.71
CA MET A 41 -12.45 -11.31 31.75
C MET A 41 -11.73 -11.16 33.08
N GLN A 42 -11.83 -9.97 33.69
CA GLN A 42 -11.38 -9.76 35.06
C GLN A 42 -12.39 -10.38 36.03
N LEU A 43 -12.04 -11.52 36.63
CA LEU A 43 -12.92 -12.24 37.55
C LEU A 43 -13.36 -11.40 38.76
N ALA A 44 -12.53 -10.46 39.21
CA ALA A 44 -12.83 -9.62 40.37
C ALA A 44 -13.88 -8.53 40.07
N THR A 45 -13.97 -8.03 38.84
CA THR A 45 -14.82 -6.88 38.46
C THR A 45 -15.93 -7.27 37.49
N GLY A 46 -15.86 -8.46 36.89
CA GLY A 46 -16.73 -8.87 35.79
C GLY A 46 -16.51 -8.09 34.49
N MET A 47 -15.52 -7.20 34.43
CA MET A 47 -15.24 -6.37 33.25
C MET A 47 -14.35 -7.10 32.24
N VAL A 48 -14.56 -6.82 30.95
CA VAL A 48 -13.68 -7.30 29.88
C VAL A 48 -12.58 -6.28 29.65
N GLU A 49 -11.34 -6.66 29.92
CA GLU A 49 -10.15 -5.88 29.63
C GLU A 49 -9.45 -6.42 28.38
N MET A 50 -8.75 -5.56 27.64
CA MET A 50 -7.91 -5.99 26.52
C MET A 50 -6.48 -6.19 27.00
N ARG A 51 -6.05 -7.44 27.12
CA ARG A 51 -4.66 -7.78 27.38
C ARG A 51 -3.84 -7.58 26.11
N GLN A 52 -2.74 -6.85 26.21
CA GLN A 52 -1.76 -6.69 25.13
C GLN A 52 -0.61 -7.67 25.34
N THR A 53 -0.32 -8.49 24.34
CA THR A 53 0.85 -9.39 24.35
C THR A 53 1.74 -9.04 23.17
N PRO A 54 3.03 -8.70 23.40
CA PRO A 54 3.95 -8.43 22.31
C PRO A 54 4.01 -9.60 21.33
N VAL A 55 4.04 -9.30 20.03
CA VAL A 55 4.17 -10.28 18.96
C VAL A 55 5.21 -9.84 17.94
N SER A 56 5.81 -10.80 17.25
CA SER A 56 6.79 -10.50 16.21
C SER A 56 6.16 -9.67 15.08
N LEU A 57 6.78 -8.53 14.77
CA LEU A 57 6.32 -7.64 13.69
C LEU A 57 6.30 -8.35 12.33
N SER A 58 7.29 -9.20 12.06
CA SER A 58 7.36 -9.95 10.80
C SER A 58 6.21 -10.95 10.67
N THR A 59 5.81 -11.59 11.78
CA THR A 59 4.66 -12.51 11.80
C THR A 59 3.35 -11.76 11.54
N VAL A 60 3.16 -10.60 12.16
CA VAL A 60 1.96 -9.78 11.91
C VAL A 60 1.96 -9.24 10.47
N LYS A 61 3.10 -8.79 9.95
CA LYS A 61 3.21 -8.34 8.56
C LYS A 61 2.85 -9.46 7.58
N ALA A 62 3.46 -10.65 7.73
CA ALA A 62 3.18 -11.79 6.87
C ALA A 62 1.69 -12.19 6.93
N PHE A 63 1.09 -12.18 8.12
CA PHE A 63 -0.33 -12.46 8.30
C PHE A 63 -1.23 -11.42 7.57
N LEU A 64 -0.91 -10.13 7.67
CA LEU A 64 -1.70 -9.08 7.03
C LEU A 64 -1.51 -9.04 5.51
N ASP A 65 -0.30 -9.34 5.02
CA ASP A 65 0.00 -9.44 3.59
C ASP A 65 -0.74 -10.63 2.96
N ASP A 66 -0.66 -11.83 3.55
CA ASP A 66 -1.38 -13.02 3.08
C ASP A 66 -2.88 -12.75 3.01
N ARG A 67 -3.43 -12.20 4.09
CA ARG A 67 -4.86 -11.92 4.19
C ARG A 67 -5.36 -10.87 3.20
N SER A 68 -4.48 -9.98 2.75
CA SER A 68 -4.78 -8.96 1.75
C SER A 68 -4.56 -9.44 0.30
N ASN A 69 -4.31 -10.74 0.11
CA ASN A 69 -3.87 -11.34 -1.15
C ASN A 69 -2.54 -10.78 -1.68
N HIS A 70 -1.70 -10.23 -0.79
CA HIS A 70 -0.53 -9.44 -1.19
C HIS A 70 -0.89 -8.30 -2.14
N HIS A 71 -2.07 -7.69 -1.98
CA HIS A 71 -2.50 -6.53 -2.76
C HIS A 71 -2.15 -5.21 -2.07
N VAL A 72 -2.09 -5.22 -0.73
CA VAL A 72 -1.74 -4.04 0.06
C VAL A 72 -0.78 -4.36 1.19
N GLN A 73 0.14 -3.44 1.42
CA GLN A 73 0.99 -3.34 2.59
C GLN A 73 0.30 -2.47 3.64
N THR A 74 0.40 -2.86 4.91
CA THR A 74 -0.07 -2.03 6.05
C THR A 74 1.04 -1.68 7.05
N ILE A 75 2.20 -2.32 6.93
CA ILE A 75 3.38 -2.15 7.79
C ILE A 75 4.60 -1.99 6.87
N PRO A 76 5.45 -0.95 7.03
CA PRO A 76 5.41 0.10 8.05
C PRO A 76 4.47 1.28 7.72
N TYR A 77 3.98 1.33 6.50
CA TYR A 77 3.05 2.32 5.97
C TYR A 77 2.06 1.64 5.02
N PHE A 78 0.94 2.30 4.80
CA PHE A 78 -0.03 1.82 3.81
C PHE A 78 0.46 2.04 2.38
N ALA A 79 0.43 0.99 1.55
CA ALA A 79 0.70 1.07 0.12
C ALA A 79 0.02 -0.07 -0.66
N PHE A 80 -0.22 0.15 -1.95
CA PHE A 80 -0.61 -0.90 -2.88
C PHE A 80 0.64 -1.60 -3.43
N TYR A 81 0.60 -2.92 -3.47
CA TYR A 81 1.70 -3.68 -4.04
C TYR A 81 1.66 -3.62 -5.58
N GLN A 82 2.72 -3.07 -6.16
CA GLN A 82 3.03 -3.21 -7.57
C GLN A 82 3.68 -4.59 -7.78
N PRO A 83 3.09 -5.49 -8.57
CA PRO A 83 3.68 -6.80 -8.78
C PRO A 83 5.07 -6.73 -9.40
N GLU A 84 5.92 -7.68 -9.03
CA GLU A 84 7.28 -7.78 -9.55
C GLU A 84 7.31 -7.80 -11.09
N GLY A 85 8.26 -7.05 -11.67
CA GLY A 85 8.46 -7.03 -13.12
C GLY A 85 7.38 -6.32 -13.93
N THR A 86 6.45 -5.61 -13.26
CA THR A 86 5.38 -4.88 -13.94
C THR A 86 5.63 -3.37 -14.03
N GLN A 87 4.97 -2.71 -14.97
CA GLN A 87 4.95 -1.24 -15.09
C GLN A 87 3.53 -0.72 -14.85
N PRO A 88 3.34 0.32 -14.01
CA PRO A 88 2.04 0.91 -13.79
C PRO A 88 1.66 1.87 -14.93
N VAL A 89 0.46 1.69 -15.49
CA VAL A 89 -0.16 2.60 -16.45
C VAL A 89 -1.39 3.24 -15.81
N TYR A 90 -1.38 4.56 -15.70
CA TYR A 90 -2.39 5.33 -14.99
C TYR A 90 -3.45 5.86 -15.95
N ARG A 91 -4.72 5.68 -15.59
CA ARG A 91 -5.86 6.36 -16.21
C ARG A 91 -6.35 7.45 -15.27
N LYS A 92 -6.60 8.64 -15.80
CA LYS A 92 -7.09 9.80 -15.05
C LYS A 92 -8.46 10.23 -15.53
N ASP A 93 -9.23 10.85 -14.64
CA ASP A 93 -10.45 11.57 -15.00
C ASP A 93 -10.17 13.00 -15.48
N ASP A 94 -11.22 13.74 -15.85
CA ASP A 94 -11.14 15.13 -16.31
C ASP A 94 -10.61 16.11 -15.25
N LYS A 95 -10.58 15.70 -13.98
CA LYS A 95 -10.00 16.46 -12.87
C LYS A 95 -8.53 16.07 -12.62
N GLY A 96 -7.95 15.22 -13.46
CA GLY A 96 -6.57 14.74 -13.33
C GLY A 96 -6.36 13.71 -12.21
N ARG A 97 -7.43 13.19 -11.61
CA ARG A 97 -7.38 12.21 -10.52
C ARG A 97 -7.25 10.81 -11.10
N THR A 98 -6.40 9.97 -10.50
CA THR A 98 -6.26 8.57 -10.93
C THR A 98 -7.55 7.79 -10.66
N ILE A 99 -8.14 7.21 -11.70
CA ILE A 99 -9.33 6.35 -11.60
C ILE A 99 -9.02 4.88 -11.85
N GLU A 100 -7.87 4.57 -12.45
CA GLU A 100 -7.42 3.20 -12.69
C GLU A 100 -5.88 3.15 -12.75
N ILE A 101 -5.29 2.06 -12.28
CA ILE A 101 -3.91 1.67 -12.55
C ILE A 101 -3.90 0.24 -13.11
N ASN A 102 -3.36 0.06 -14.31
CA ASN A 102 -3.08 -1.26 -14.87
C ASN A 102 -1.60 -1.58 -14.64
N PHE A 103 -1.30 -2.73 -14.05
CA PHE A 103 0.07 -3.22 -13.93
C PHE A 103 0.36 -4.16 -15.09
N LEU A 104 1.20 -3.71 -16.02
CA LEU A 104 1.51 -4.43 -17.26
C LEU A 104 2.78 -5.25 -17.10
N ASP A 105 2.76 -6.51 -17.53
CA ASP A 105 3.95 -7.34 -17.65
C ASP A 105 4.84 -6.94 -18.86
N ALA A 106 5.93 -7.68 -19.08
CA ALA A 106 6.83 -7.47 -20.23
C ALA A 106 6.13 -7.67 -21.60
N GLY A 107 5.06 -8.45 -21.64
CA GLY A 107 4.20 -8.66 -22.81
C GLY A 107 3.14 -7.58 -22.99
N LYS A 108 3.11 -6.54 -22.14
CA LYS A 108 2.08 -5.49 -22.08
C LYS A 108 0.68 -6.01 -21.71
N ASN A 109 0.59 -7.19 -21.12
CA ASN A 109 -0.67 -7.71 -20.59
C ASN A 109 -0.89 -7.18 -19.18
N ALA A 110 -2.11 -6.74 -18.89
CA ALA A 110 -2.46 -6.36 -17.53
C ALA A 110 -2.57 -7.63 -16.66
N VAL A 111 -1.75 -7.73 -15.63
CA VAL A 111 -1.75 -8.86 -14.67
C VAL A 111 -2.45 -8.50 -13.36
N ARG A 112 -2.54 -7.21 -13.05
CA ARG A 112 -3.29 -6.65 -11.92
C ARG A 112 -3.91 -5.31 -12.32
N LYS A 113 -5.11 -5.03 -11.80
CA LYS A 113 -5.82 -3.77 -11.96
C LYS A 113 -6.18 -3.18 -10.62
N LEU A 114 -6.11 -1.87 -10.52
CA LEU A 114 -6.56 -1.07 -9.38
C LEU A 114 -7.57 -0.03 -9.87
N ASP A 115 -8.84 -0.22 -9.58
CA ASP A 115 -9.92 0.72 -9.89
C ASP A 115 -10.20 1.62 -8.68
N VAL A 116 -10.36 2.92 -8.91
CA VAL A 116 -10.44 3.92 -7.84
C VAL A 116 -11.72 4.73 -7.96
N LYS A 117 -12.51 4.71 -6.89
CA LYS A 117 -13.70 5.54 -6.73
C LYS A 117 -13.39 6.69 -5.80
N TRP A 118 -13.75 7.89 -6.24
CA TRP A 118 -13.62 9.12 -5.47
C TRP A 118 -14.95 9.48 -4.82
N ILE A 119 -14.92 10.10 -3.64
CA ILE A 119 -16.09 10.74 -3.05
C ILE A 119 -16.42 11.97 -3.90
N ALA A 120 -17.70 12.11 -4.30
CA ALA A 120 -18.18 13.22 -5.12
C ALA A 120 -17.76 14.57 -4.52
N ASP A 121 -17.31 15.48 -5.39
CA ASP A 121 -16.89 16.85 -5.04
C ASP A 121 -15.79 16.97 -3.97
N THR A 122 -15.00 15.91 -3.79
CA THR A 122 -13.81 15.92 -2.95
C THR A 122 -12.59 15.32 -3.67
N ASN A 123 -11.42 15.48 -3.07
CA ASN A 123 -10.18 14.78 -3.46
C ASN A 123 -9.89 13.58 -2.55
N LYS A 124 -10.95 12.91 -2.08
CA LYS A 124 -10.86 11.76 -1.18
C LYS A 124 -11.30 10.49 -1.91
N ILE A 125 -10.50 9.44 -1.81
CA ILE A 125 -10.79 8.13 -2.39
C ILE A 125 -11.77 7.42 -1.47
N SER A 126 -12.95 7.05 -1.95
CA SER A 126 -13.93 6.27 -1.18
C SER A 126 -13.59 4.78 -1.16
N ASN A 127 -13.11 4.27 -2.29
CA ASN A 127 -12.82 2.86 -2.48
C ASN A 127 -11.74 2.64 -3.54
N ALA A 128 -10.81 1.74 -3.25
CA ALA A 128 -9.89 1.15 -4.20
C ALA A 128 -10.23 -0.34 -4.37
N ALA A 129 -10.45 -0.82 -5.59
CA ALA A 129 -10.75 -2.21 -5.91
C ALA A 129 -9.58 -2.80 -6.70
N ILE A 130 -9.06 -3.93 -6.24
CA ILE A 130 -7.91 -4.62 -6.84
C ILE A 130 -8.36 -5.97 -7.37
N GLY A 131 -8.02 -6.27 -8.62
CA GLY A 131 -8.25 -7.58 -9.23
C GLY A 131 -7.02 -8.08 -9.97
N ASP A 132 -6.75 -9.37 -9.86
CA ASP A 132 -5.70 -10.05 -10.60
C ASP A 132 -6.28 -10.73 -11.85
N ALA A 133 -5.43 -10.93 -12.86
CA ALA A 133 -5.82 -11.67 -14.05
C ALA A 133 -6.06 -13.16 -13.70
N PRO A 134 -7.08 -13.82 -14.28
CA PRO A 134 -8.10 -13.24 -15.16
C PRO A 134 -9.12 -12.39 -14.39
N PHE A 135 -9.41 -11.18 -14.91
CA PHE A 135 -10.27 -10.22 -14.23
C PHE A 135 -11.72 -10.70 -14.16
N LYS A 136 -12.29 -10.64 -12.96
CA LYS A 136 -13.66 -11.05 -12.64
C LYS A 136 -14.58 -9.83 -12.53
N SER A 137 -15.88 -10.07 -12.45
CA SER A 137 -16.87 -9.01 -12.18
C SER A 137 -16.76 -8.40 -10.77
N HIS A 138 -16.16 -9.14 -9.84
CA HIS A 138 -15.93 -8.70 -8.46
C HIS A 138 -14.41 -8.63 -8.21
N PRO A 139 -13.92 -7.60 -7.49
CA PRO A 139 -12.51 -7.49 -7.18
C PRO A 139 -12.08 -8.55 -6.16
N ASP A 140 -10.84 -9.01 -6.26
CA ASP A 140 -10.25 -9.96 -5.30
C ASP A 140 -9.96 -9.30 -3.95
N THR A 141 -9.63 -7.99 -3.95
CA THR A 141 -9.48 -7.16 -2.76
C THR A 141 -10.16 -5.82 -2.95
N SER A 142 -10.89 -5.32 -1.95
CA SER A 142 -11.35 -3.93 -1.90
C SER A 142 -10.87 -3.23 -0.65
N VAL A 143 -10.49 -1.96 -0.77
CA VAL A 143 -10.11 -1.08 0.33
C VAL A 143 -11.07 0.09 0.35
N SER A 144 -11.99 0.10 1.32
CA SER A 144 -12.95 1.19 1.50
C SER A 144 -12.55 2.08 2.67
N THR A 145 -12.68 3.38 2.50
CA THR A 145 -12.33 4.38 3.53
C THR A 145 -13.56 4.97 4.20
N ASP A 146 -13.41 5.33 5.47
CA ASP A 146 -14.39 6.11 6.23
C ASP A 146 -13.69 7.37 6.78
N PHE A 147 -14.11 8.53 6.27
CA PHE A 147 -13.61 9.84 6.68
C PHE A 147 -14.53 10.46 7.73
N LYS A 148 -13.98 11.04 8.79
CA LYS A 148 -14.76 11.79 9.80
C LYS A 148 -14.46 13.28 9.72
N GLY A 149 -15.42 14.08 9.25
CA GLY A 149 -15.35 15.54 9.27
C GLY A 149 -14.20 16.11 8.43
N SER A 150 -13.59 17.20 8.91
CA SER A 150 -12.49 17.93 8.26
C SER A 150 -11.12 17.27 8.39
N SER A 151 -11.01 16.06 8.93
CA SER A 151 -9.71 15.38 9.06
C SER A 151 -9.05 15.19 7.69
N GLY A 152 -7.73 15.43 7.65
CA GLY A 152 -6.90 15.34 6.44
C GLY A 152 -6.85 13.93 5.83
N GLY A 153 -7.14 12.89 6.61
CA GLY A 153 -7.19 11.50 6.13
C GLY A 153 -8.32 10.66 6.73
N PRO A 154 -8.43 9.37 6.33
CA PRO A 154 -9.43 8.43 6.81
C PRO A 154 -9.23 8.09 8.29
N ARG A 155 -10.32 8.05 9.05
CA ARG A 155 -10.34 7.57 10.45
C ARG A 155 -10.26 6.05 10.50
N ARG A 156 -10.75 5.41 9.46
CA ARG A 156 -10.82 3.97 9.33
C ARG A 156 -10.75 3.59 7.86
N TYR A 157 -10.13 2.46 7.58
CA TYR A 157 -10.30 1.78 6.31
C TYR A 157 -10.55 0.29 6.54
N VAL A 158 -11.20 -0.33 5.57
CA VAL A 158 -11.59 -1.74 5.60
C VAL A 158 -11.02 -2.39 4.36
N ILE A 159 -10.17 -3.38 4.55
CA ILE A 159 -9.69 -4.27 3.49
C ILE A 159 -10.60 -5.49 3.50
N ALA A 160 -11.29 -5.74 2.40
CA ALA A 160 -12.14 -6.91 2.20
C ALA A 160 -11.53 -7.81 1.13
N THR A 161 -11.40 -9.10 1.44
CA THR A 161 -10.94 -10.16 0.53
C THR A 161 -11.83 -11.39 0.70
N ALA A 162 -11.60 -12.43 -0.10
CA ALA A 162 -12.22 -13.74 0.12
C ALA A 162 -11.91 -14.34 1.50
N HIS A 163 -10.79 -13.96 2.14
CA HIS A 163 -10.44 -14.40 3.48
C HIS A 163 -11.28 -13.73 4.58
N GLY A 164 -11.94 -12.61 4.28
CA GLY A 164 -12.82 -11.86 5.19
C GLY A 164 -12.49 -10.37 5.24
N LEU A 165 -12.72 -9.75 6.41
CA LEU A 165 -12.57 -8.31 6.61
C LEU A 165 -11.42 -8.00 7.57
N THR A 166 -10.55 -7.09 7.17
CA THR A 166 -9.53 -6.47 8.01
C THR A 166 -9.89 -5.00 8.19
N LYS A 167 -10.39 -4.65 9.38
CA LYS A 167 -10.79 -3.29 9.75
C LYS A 167 -9.63 -2.62 10.46
N ILE A 168 -9.21 -1.48 9.95
CA ILE A 168 -8.05 -0.75 10.45
C ILE A 168 -8.52 0.62 10.90
N LYS A 169 -8.34 0.91 12.18
CA LYS A 169 -8.72 2.19 12.79
C LYS A 169 -7.47 2.95 13.19
N THR A 170 -7.40 4.22 12.80
CA THR A 170 -6.34 5.14 13.19
C THR A 170 -6.80 5.97 14.38
N GLU A 171 -5.90 6.29 15.31
CA GLU A 171 -6.19 7.25 16.38
C GLU A 171 -6.20 8.68 15.83
N HIS A 172 -5.24 8.99 14.97
CA HIS A 172 -5.11 10.27 14.29
C HIS A 172 -4.81 10.08 12.80
N ALA A 173 -5.29 11.01 11.96
CA ALA A 173 -5.10 10.97 10.50
C ALA A 173 -4.05 12.00 10.08
N SER A 174 -2.79 11.75 10.44
CA SER A 174 -1.65 12.59 10.04
C SER A 174 -0.36 11.75 9.98
N ASP A 175 0.59 12.02 10.86
CA ASP A 175 1.90 11.38 10.94
C ASP A 175 1.78 9.92 11.42
N TYR A 176 2.93 9.32 11.73
CA TYR A 176 3.01 8.04 12.40
C TYR A 176 2.08 7.99 13.63
N THR A 177 1.14 7.04 13.61
CA THR A 177 0.08 6.91 14.61
C THR A 177 -0.03 5.47 15.09
N ASN A 178 -0.81 5.28 16.15
CA ASN A 178 -1.19 3.96 16.60
C ASN A 178 -2.43 3.49 15.82
N MET A 179 -2.42 2.22 15.47
CA MET A 179 -3.44 1.61 14.64
C MET A 179 -3.97 0.35 15.31
N ILE A 180 -5.29 0.27 15.39
CA ILE A 180 -5.98 -0.93 15.86
C ILE A 180 -6.49 -1.68 14.65
N VAL A 181 -5.99 -2.90 14.48
CA VAL A 181 -6.37 -3.81 13.41
C VAL A 181 -7.30 -4.87 13.98
N LYS A 182 -8.48 -5.05 13.38
CA LYS A 182 -9.45 -6.06 13.77
C LYS A 182 -9.79 -6.95 12.59
N VAL A 183 -9.71 -8.26 12.78
CA VAL A 183 -9.71 -9.23 11.68
C VAL A 183 -10.84 -10.23 11.84
N SER A 184 -11.77 -10.26 10.89
CA SER A 184 -12.92 -11.16 10.85
C SER A 184 -12.81 -12.12 9.65
N PRO A 185 -13.09 -13.43 9.79
CA PRO A 185 -13.73 -14.08 10.94
C PRO A 185 -12.78 -14.61 12.01
N SER A 186 -11.45 -14.52 11.84
CA SER A 186 -10.47 -15.08 12.79
C SER A 186 -10.49 -14.47 14.21
N GLN A 187 -11.19 -13.36 14.40
CA GLN A 187 -11.25 -12.56 15.63
C GLN A 187 -9.89 -12.08 16.16
N MET A 188 -8.83 -12.15 15.34
CA MET A 188 -7.52 -11.61 15.69
C MET A 188 -7.57 -10.09 15.72
N ASN A 189 -6.95 -9.50 16.75
CA ASN A 189 -6.85 -8.06 16.90
C ASN A 189 -5.40 -7.70 17.21
N PHE A 190 -4.90 -6.63 16.61
CA PHE A 190 -3.54 -6.14 16.82
C PHE A 190 -3.58 -4.65 17.15
N ALA A 191 -2.68 -4.23 18.03
CA ALA A 191 -2.23 -2.84 18.12
C ALA A 191 -0.89 -2.75 17.41
N LEU A 192 -0.78 -1.80 16.49
CA LEU A 192 0.44 -1.45 15.78
C LEU A 192 0.80 -0.02 16.17
N GLU A 193 2.03 0.22 16.60
CA GLU A 193 2.47 1.56 16.98
C GLU A 193 3.36 2.17 15.90
N LYS A 194 3.27 3.49 15.74
CA LYS A 194 4.09 4.26 14.80
C LYS A 194 3.99 3.76 13.35
N ILE A 195 2.77 3.56 12.87
CA ILE A 195 2.48 3.25 11.47
C ILE A 195 2.05 4.54 10.75
N LEU A 196 2.53 4.76 9.53
CA LEU A 196 2.04 5.86 8.69
C LEU A 196 0.73 5.41 8.01
N PRO A 197 -0.42 5.99 8.39
CA PRO A 197 -1.69 5.58 7.82
C PRO A 197 -1.84 6.05 6.37
N TRP A 198 -2.79 5.46 5.65
CA TRP A 198 -3.17 5.99 4.35
C TRP A 198 -3.80 7.37 4.50
N ASP A 199 -3.40 8.33 3.68
CA ASP A 199 -4.01 9.66 3.61
C ASP A 199 -5.40 9.67 2.93
N GLY A 200 -5.73 8.60 2.18
CA GLY A 200 -6.97 8.51 1.42
C GLY A 200 -7.08 9.50 0.26
N THR A 201 -5.97 10.11 -0.17
CA THR A 201 -5.92 11.07 -1.30
C THR A 201 -4.94 10.64 -2.38
N SER A 202 -3.92 9.85 -2.01
CA SER A 202 -2.92 9.30 -2.92
C SER A 202 -3.04 7.78 -3.05
N LEU A 203 -2.34 7.19 -4.03
CA LEU A 203 -2.25 5.74 -4.24
C LEU A 203 -0.77 5.33 -4.13
N PRO A 204 -0.19 5.31 -2.92
CA PRO A 204 1.22 4.96 -2.74
C PRO A 204 1.46 3.54 -3.24
N LEU A 205 2.48 3.37 -4.08
CA LEU A 205 2.90 2.07 -4.60
C LEU A 205 4.17 1.61 -3.89
N THR A 206 4.29 0.31 -3.68
CA THR A 206 5.51 -0.33 -3.18
C THR A 206 5.77 -1.62 -3.94
N PRO A 207 7.03 -2.06 -4.12
CA PRO A 207 7.31 -3.36 -4.74
C PRO A 207 6.62 -4.49 -3.98
N GLY A 208 5.98 -5.40 -4.71
CA GLY A 208 5.29 -6.56 -4.19
C GLY A 208 5.64 -7.84 -4.95
N PRO A 209 5.09 -8.99 -4.53
CA PRO A 209 5.40 -10.27 -5.14
C PRO A 209 4.86 -10.35 -6.57
N LYS A 210 5.44 -11.26 -7.37
CA LYS A 210 4.89 -11.64 -8.68
C LYS A 210 3.47 -12.19 -8.51
N VAL A 211 2.56 -11.84 -9.42
CA VAL A 211 1.21 -12.44 -9.51
C VAL A 211 1.36 -13.91 -9.91
N ALA A 212 0.76 -14.83 -9.16
CA ALA A 212 0.78 -16.25 -9.49
C ALA A 212 -0.06 -16.52 -10.75
N GLY A 213 0.52 -17.20 -11.74
CA GLY A 213 -0.16 -17.53 -13.00
C GLY A 213 -0.02 -16.48 -14.12
N ALA A 214 0.79 -15.43 -13.91
CA ALA A 214 1.22 -14.49 -14.94
C ALA A 214 2.55 -14.90 -15.60
#